data_AF-A0A101X8D7-F1
#
_entry.id   AF-A0A101X8D7-F1
#
_cell.length_a   1.000
_cell.length_b   1.000
_cell.length_c   1.000
_cell.angle_alpha   90.00
_cell.angle_beta   90.00
_cell.angle_gamma   90.00
#
_symmetry.space_group_name_H-M   'P 1'
#
loop_
_entity.id
_entity.type
_entity.pdbx_description
1 polymer ?
#
loop_
_entity_poly.entity_id
_entity_poly.type
_entity_poly.pdbx_seq_one_letter_code
_entity_poly.pdbx_strand_id
1 'polypeptide(L)' 'MSEEGWQLPEDWEYSGGVPERILKLKVKCPYCGHTFDLELAESWYSMGMSVACPKCGKEFPVNEHSEVLGEVKPKKQKA' A
#
# COMPACT_ATOMS: atom_id res chain seq x y z
N MET A 1 45.02 12.75 -15.10
CA MET A 1 44.83 11.34 -14.67
C MET A 1 44.95 11.38 -13.15
N SER A 2 43.92 11.16 -12.36
CA SER A 2 42.83 10.19 -12.54
C SER A 2 41.56 10.67 -11.85
N GLU A 3 40.43 10.48 -12.52
CA GLU A 3 39.09 10.58 -11.94
C GLU A 3 38.91 9.46 -10.92
N GLU A 4 38.75 9.82 -9.66
CA GLU A 4 38.33 8.92 -8.59
C GLU A 4 36.86 8.58 -8.81
N GLY A 5 36.63 7.59 -9.68
CA GLY A 5 35.33 6.97 -9.89
C GLY A 5 34.88 6.30 -8.59
N TRP A 6 33.92 6.92 -7.93
CA TRP A 6 33.16 6.30 -6.84
C TRP A 6 32.47 5.04 -7.35
N GLN A 7 33.14 3.89 -7.22
CA GLN A 7 32.55 2.57 -7.43
C GLN A 7 31.78 2.20 -6.16
N LEU A 8 30.48 2.54 -6.13
CA LEU A 8 29.54 1.91 -5.21
C LEU A 8 29.60 0.39 -5.43
N PRO A 9 29.82 -0.43 -4.39
CA PRO A 9 29.84 -1.88 -4.55
C PRO A 9 28.49 -2.36 -5.09
N GLU A 10 28.53 -3.22 -6.11
CA GLU A 10 27.40 -3.93 -6.73
C GLU A 10 26.61 -4.84 -5.75
N ASP A 11 26.94 -4.78 -4.46
CA ASP A 11 26.30 -5.52 -3.36
C ASP A 11 25.29 -4.63 -2.59
N TRP A 12 24.73 -3.61 -3.23
CA TRP A 12 23.39 -3.19 -2.82
C TRP A 12 22.43 -4.27 -3.31
N GLU A 13 22.40 -5.40 -2.60
CA GLU A 13 21.22 -6.25 -2.64
C GLU A 13 20.09 -5.35 -2.13
N TYR A 14 19.39 -4.72 -3.08
CA TYR A 14 18.12 -4.05 -2.85
C TYR A 14 17.31 -5.04 -2.04
N SER A 15 17.28 -4.81 -0.73
CA SER A 15 16.67 -5.68 0.25
C SER A 15 15.19 -5.64 -0.07
N GLY A 16 14.80 -6.53 -0.99
CA GLY A 16 13.50 -6.55 -1.62
C GLY A 16 12.49 -6.49 -0.51
N GLY A 17 11.82 -5.33 -0.42
CA GLY A 17 10.86 -5.05 0.62
C GLY A 17 9.95 -6.26 0.75
N VAL A 18 9.74 -6.69 2.00
CA VAL A 18 8.87 -7.81 2.38
C VAL A 18 7.67 -7.84 1.43
N PRO A 19 7.34 -8.96 0.76
CA PRO A 19 6.29 -9.00 -0.24
C PRO A 19 5.03 -8.38 0.34
N GLU A 20 4.68 -7.20 -0.15
CA GLU A 20 3.61 -6.40 0.44
C GLU A 20 2.31 -7.17 0.28
N ARG A 21 1.74 -7.57 1.42
CA ARG A 21 0.41 -8.19 1.48
C ARG A 21 -0.58 -7.11 1.05
N ILE A 22 -1.20 -7.27 -0.10
CA ILE A 22 -2.28 -6.37 -0.50
C ILE A 22 -3.57 -6.86 0.16
N LEU A 23 -4.26 -5.98 0.87
CA LEU A 23 -5.57 -6.22 1.46
C LEU A 23 -6.63 -5.61 0.56
N LYS A 24 -7.73 -6.34 0.38
CA LYS A 24 -8.94 -5.79 -0.22
C LYS A 24 -9.81 -5.23 0.90
N LEU A 25 -9.94 -3.92 0.91
CA LEU A 25 -10.68 -3.16 1.91
C LEU A 25 -11.99 -2.67 1.29
N LYS A 26 -13.07 -2.68 2.06
CA LYS A 26 -14.33 -2.01 1.72
C LYS A 26 -14.44 -0.74 2.54
N VAL A 27 -14.13 0.38 1.91
CA VAL A 27 -14.08 1.69 2.54
C VAL A 27 -15.46 2.35 2.46
N LYS A 28 -15.97 2.84 3.58
CA LYS A 28 -17.21 3.61 3.66
C LYS A 28 -16.89 5.05 4.03
N CYS A 29 -17.15 5.99 3.12
CA CYS A 29 -16.90 7.39 3.41
C CYS A 29 -17.86 7.90 4.50
N PRO A 30 -17.37 8.45 5.63
CA PRO A 30 -18.22 8.99 6.69
C PRO A 30 -18.94 10.28 6.30
N TYR A 31 -18.45 11.00 5.28
CA TYR A 31 -19.00 12.28 4.86
C TYR A 31 -20.14 12.17 3.85
N CYS A 32 -20.00 11.28 2.85
CA CYS A 32 -21.00 11.11 1.79
C CYS A 32 -21.75 9.78 1.86
N GLY A 33 -21.35 8.87 2.75
CA GLY A 33 -21.94 7.53 2.88
C GLY A 33 -21.60 6.57 1.74
N HIS A 34 -20.77 6.99 0.78
CA HIS A 34 -20.39 6.15 -0.37
C HIS A 34 -19.44 5.04 0.05
N THR A 35 -19.78 3.81 -0.33
CA THR A 35 -18.96 2.61 -0.12
C THR A 35 -18.23 2.25 -1.41
N PHE A 36 -16.93 1.95 -1.32
CA PHE A 36 -16.12 1.52 -2.44
C PHE A 36 -15.07 0.50 -1.99
N ASP A 37 -14.64 -0.38 -2.89
CA ASP A 37 -13.51 -1.26 -2.66
C ASP A 37 -12.18 -0.56 -2.97
N LEU A 38 -11.19 -0.78 -2.11
CA LEU A 38 -9.84 -0.25 -2.21
C LEU A 38 -8.85 -1.37 -1.93
N GLU A 39 -7.83 -1.51 -2.78
CA GLU A 39 -6.73 -2.43 -2.57
C GLU A 39 -5.56 -1.64 -2.00
N LEU A 40 -5.15 -1.96 -0.77
CA LEU A 40 -4.11 -1.23 -0.05
C LEU A 40 -3.14 -2.23 0.56
N ALA A 41 -1.85 -1.90 0.60
CA ALA A 41 -0.88 -2.71 1.33
C ALA A 41 -1.28 -2.78 2.82
N GLU A 42 -1.14 -3.97 3.41
CA GLU A 42 -1.38 -4.22 4.84
C GLU A 42 -0.52 -3.31 5.72
N SER A 43 0.70 -2.99 5.25
CA SER A 43 1.60 -2.02 5.86
C SER A 43 0.93 -0.65 5.98
N TRP A 44 0.37 -0.13 4.88
CA TRP A 44 -0.31 1.17 4.86
C TRP A 44 -1.63 1.16 5.65
N TYR A 45 -2.34 0.03 5.63
CA TYR A 45 -3.55 -0.16 6.44
C TYR A 45 -3.22 -0.13 7.94
N SER A 46 -2.19 -0.87 8.36
CA SER A 46 -1.71 -0.94 9.74
C SER A 46 -1.09 0.39 10.20
N MET A 47 -0.48 1.13 9.27
CA MET A 47 0.07 2.46 9.50
C MET A 47 -1.00 3.55 9.60
N GLY A 48 -2.28 3.21 9.35
CA GLY A 48 -3.39 4.15 9.47
C GLY A 48 -3.40 5.22 8.38
N MET A 49 -3.05 4.85 7.15
CA MET A 49 -3.00 5.80 6.03
C MET A 49 -4.37 6.42 5.73
N SER A 50 -4.39 7.69 5.32
CA SER A 50 -5.58 8.38 4.88
C SER A 50 -5.85 8.13 3.39
N VAL A 51 -7.14 7.99 3.03
CA VAL A 51 -7.58 7.80 1.64
C VAL A 51 -8.58 8.88 1.26
N ALA A 52 -8.51 9.34 0.02
CA ALA A 52 -9.46 10.30 -0.52
C ALA A 52 -10.71 9.59 -1.06
N CYS A 53 -11.90 10.10 -0.74
CA CYS A 53 -13.13 9.60 -1.32
C CYS A 53 -13.21 9.96 -2.82
N PRO A 54 -13.44 9.01 -3.74
CA PRO A 54 -13.59 9.31 -5.17
C PRO A 54 -14.85 10.13 -5.50
N LYS A 55 -15.81 10.21 -4.57
CA LYS A 55 -17.08 10.94 -4.75
C LYS A 55 -17.05 12.38 -4.23
N CYS A 56 -16.46 12.61 -3.05
CA CYS A 56 -16.46 13.92 -2.41
C CYS A 56 -15.07 14.54 -2.25
N GLY A 57 -14.00 13.81 -2.58
CA GLY A 57 -12.61 14.29 -2.49
C GLY A 57 -12.10 14.48 -1.06
N LYS A 58 -12.90 14.14 -0.04
CA LYS A 58 -12.46 14.25 1.37
C LYS A 58 -11.54 13.10 1.74
N GLU A 59 -10.48 13.44 2.45
CA GLU A 59 -9.52 12.50 3.01
C GLU A 59 -9.96 12.06 4.40
N PHE A 60 -9.81 10.78 4.70
CA PHE A 60 -10.13 10.20 6.00
C PHE A 60 -9.28 8.97 6.28
N PRO A 61 -9.03 8.62 7.55
CA PRO A 61 -8.24 7.44 7.90
C PRO A 61 -8.97 6.17 7.47
N VAL A 62 -8.27 5.30 6.75
CA VAL A 62 -8.86 4.09 6.17
C VAL A 62 -9.11 3.01 7.22
N ASN A 63 -8.29 2.92 8.25
CA ASN A 63 -8.39 1.91 9.31
C ASN A 63 -9.68 2.01 10.15
N GLU A 64 -10.21 3.22 10.36
CA GLU A 64 -11.43 3.45 11.13
C GLU A 64 -12.71 3.31 10.29
N HIS A 65 -12.60 3.49 8.98
CA HIS A 65 -13.73 3.60 8.06
C HIS A 65 -13.71 2.55 6.94
N SER A 66 -12.97 1.46 7.11
CA SER A 66 -12.97 0.35 6.17
C SER A 66 -13.03 -1.02 6.83
N GLU A 67 -13.52 -1.98 6.07
CA GLU A 67 -13.64 -3.37 6.48
C GLU A 67 -12.73 -4.23 5.60
N VAL A 68 -11.87 -5.04 6.21
CA VAL A 68 -10.99 -5.96 5.48
C VAL A 68 -11.84 -7.12 4.94
N LEU A 69 -12.07 -7.15 3.63
CA LEU A 69 -12.80 -8.24 2.97
C LEU A 69 -11.94 -9.49 2.81
N GLY A 70 -10.60 -9.34 2.83
CA GLY A 70 -9.64 -10.44 2.80
C GLY A 70 -8.28 -10.03 2.25
N GLU A 71 -7.32 -10.94 2.39
CA GLU A 71 -6.01 -10.82 1.75
C GLU A 71 -6.11 -11.13 0.24
N VAL A 72 -5.62 -10.22 -0.59
CA VAL A 72 -5.37 -10.52 -1.99
C VAL A 72 -4.09 -11.36 -2.00
N LYS A 73 -4.23 -12.68 -1.91
CA LYS A 73 -3.07 -13.58 -1.98
C LYS A 73 -2.35 -13.28 -3.29
N PRO A 74 -1.10 -12.79 -3.28
CA PRO A 74 -0.33 -12.72 -4.51
C PRO A 74 -0.28 -14.16 -5.02
N LYS A 75 -0.75 -14.38 -6.25
CA LYS A 75 -0.56 -15.67 -6.93
C LYS A 75 0.94 -15.93 -6.85
N LYS A 76 1.35 -16.90 -6.03
CA LYS A 76 2.75 -17.34 -5.91
C LYS A 76 3.30 -17.44 -7.33
N GLN A 77 4.18 -16.52 -7.69
CA GLN A 77 4.93 -16.60 -8.91
C GLN A 77 5.85 -17.79 -8.70
N LYS A 78 5.44 -18.95 -9.25
CA LYS A 78 6.25 -20.15 -9.27
C LYS A 78 7.49 -19.83 -10.10
N ALA A 79 8.63 -19.70 -9.43
CA ALA A 79 9.93 -19.90 -10.06
C ALA A 79 10.12 -21.40 -10.33
#